data_AF-A0A7X4H7I3-F1
#
_entry.id   AF-A0A7X4H7I3-F1
#
_cell.length_a   1.000
_cell.length_b   1.000
_cell.length_c   1.000
_cell.angle_alpha   90.00
_cell.angle_beta   90.00
_cell.angle_gamma   90.00
#
_symmetry.space_group_name_H-M   'P 1'
#
loop_
_entity.id
_entity.type
_entity.pdbx_description
1 polymer ?
#
loop_
_entity_poly.entity_id
_entity_poly.type
_entity_poly.pdbx_seq_one_letter_code
_entity_poly.pdbx_strand_id
1 'polypeptide(L)'
;MDIVQRLERAWNAHDTGQFDAALQDYTWLFDATANDAETASLRLSYVLAAWARLAEEYLPARQALVAERDRLTAQLLAAPTDAAPFNDISVINDKLGDLQNTYHLFQQLPAALAQQTAHIALPALMVCGDYALARRYLPDPEQHLAAAAAHLNEQKSHINVLTHEGMAELLADVFNYITEVALVLDLLTGCGDTAAAERARQQAVNLVQAPEARACVQAELDAPGTTLDAMVELQNSVTA
;
A
#
# COMPACT_ATOMS: atom_id res chain seq x y z
N MET A 1 22.08 15.76 -13.09
CA MET A 1 21.00 15.06 -13.80
C MET A 1 19.80 15.11 -12.89
N ASP A 2 18.65 15.54 -13.41
CA ASP A 2 17.40 15.63 -12.67
C ASP A 2 16.89 14.22 -12.28
N ILE A 3 16.03 14.13 -11.25
CA ILE A 3 15.45 12.88 -10.73
C ILE A 3 14.74 12.11 -11.84
N VAL A 4 13.91 12.80 -12.64
CA VAL A 4 13.16 12.20 -13.75
C VAL A 4 14.11 11.63 -14.81
N GLN A 5 15.09 12.42 -15.24
CA GLN A 5 16.09 11.98 -16.22
C GLN A 5 16.89 10.76 -15.74
N ARG A 6 17.15 10.69 -14.44
CA ARG A 6 17.86 9.55 -13.85
C ARG A 6 16.98 8.31 -13.77
N LEU A 7 15.70 8.46 -13.47
CA LEU A 7 14.74 7.37 -13.48
C LEU A 7 14.57 6.80 -14.89
N GLU A 8 14.42 7.64 -15.90
CA GLU A 8 14.38 7.23 -17.31
C GLU A 8 15.65 6.50 -17.74
N ARG A 9 16.82 6.99 -17.31
CA ARG A 9 18.10 6.30 -17.56
C ARG A 9 18.14 4.92 -16.89
N ALA A 10 17.66 4.82 -15.65
CA ALA A 10 17.62 3.56 -14.91
C ALA A 10 16.70 2.53 -15.59
N TRP A 11 15.53 2.96 -16.07
CA TRP A 11 14.63 2.11 -16.86
C TRP A 11 15.28 1.63 -18.15
N ASN A 12 15.88 2.53 -18.94
CA ASN A 12 16.59 2.13 -20.17
C ASN A 12 17.75 1.17 -19.89
N ALA A 13 18.51 1.39 -18.82
CA ALA A 13 19.58 0.48 -18.41
C ALA A 13 19.02 -0.91 -18.02
N HIS A 14 17.90 -0.95 -17.31
CA HIS A 14 17.19 -2.18 -16.96
C HIS A 14 16.73 -2.92 -18.22
N ASP A 15 16.00 -2.25 -19.11
CA ASP A 15 15.44 -2.84 -20.35
C ASP A 15 16.52 -3.36 -21.31
N THR A 16 17.72 -2.77 -21.27
CA THR A 16 18.85 -3.19 -22.12
C THR A 16 19.80 -4.18 -21.44
N GLY A 17 19.45 -4.69 -20.26
CA GLY A 17 20.25 -5.69 -19.53
C GLY A 17 21.48 -5.13 -18.81
N GLN A 18 21.62 -3.81 -18.71
CA GLN A 18 22.70 -3.13 -17.98
C GLN A 18 22.37 -3.04 -16.48
N PHE A 19 22.15 -4.19 -15.86
CA PHE A 19 21.57 -4.30 -14.51
C PHE A 19 22.40 -3.61 -13.42
N ASP A 20 23.72 -3.64 -13.48
CA ASP A 20 24.57 -2.92 -12.51
C ASP A 20 24.37 -1.39 -12.58
N ALA A 21 24.23 -0.84 -13.79
CA ALA A 21 23.99 0.58 -13.99
C ALA A 21 22.58 0.98 -13.52
N ALA A 22 21.59 0.14 -13.81
CA ALA A 22 20.23 0.34 -13.31
C ALA A 22 20.17 0.30 -11.78
N LEU A 23 20.81 -0.69 -11.16
CA LEU A 23 20.90 -0.81 -9.71
C LEU A 23 21.54 0.42 -9.06
N GLN A 24 22.67 0.88 -9.60
CA GLN A 24 23.34 2.09 -9.09
C GLN A 24 22.42 3.30 -9.10
N ASP A 25 21.57 3.44 -10.12
CA ASP A 25 20.63 4.55 -10.21
C ASP A 25 19.42 4.40 -9.31
N TYR A 26 18.84 3.21 -9.18
CA TYR A 26 17.73 2.98 -8.25
C TYR A 26 18.15 3.23 -6.80
N THR A 27 19.32 2.75 -6.38
CA THR A 27 19.83 3.01 -5.02
C THR A 27 20.04 4.51 -4.79
N TRP A 28 20.66 5.21 -5.76
CA TRP A 28 20.85 6.66 -5.63
C TRP A 28 19.51 7.42 -5.59
N LEU A 29 18.56 7.05 -6.44
CA LEU A 29 17.23 7.66 -6.50
C LEU A 29 16.49 7.48 -5.19
N PHE A 30 16.56 6.29 -4.59
CA PHE A 30 15.95 6.02 -3.30
C PHE A 30 16.47 6.96 -2.21
N ASP A 31 17.79 7.13 -2.10
CA ASP A 31 18.38 8.03 -1.11
C ASP A 31 18.08 9.51 -1.41
N ALA A 32 18.18 9.91 -2.68
CA ALA A 32 18.01 11.31 -3.08
C ALA A 32 16.58 11.83 -2.86
N THR A 33 15.59 10.96 -3.01
CA THR A 33 14.16 11.30 -2.87
C THR A 33 13.63 11.14 -1.44
N ALA A 34 14.46 10.66 -0.50
CA ALA A 34 14.05 10.48 0.91
C ALA A 34 13.88 11.81 1.66
N ASN A 35 14.58 12.87 1.25
CA ASN A 35 14.62 14.16 1.96
C ASN A 35 13.70 15.23 1.36
N ASP A 36 12.96 14.91 0.31
CA ASP A 36 12.13 15.86 -0.42
C ASP A 36 10.67 15.40 -0.38
N ALA A 37 9.82 16.22 0.24
CA ALA A 37 8.41 15.91 0.45
C ALA A 37 7.63 15.79 -0.86
N GLU A 38 8.05 16.49 -1.92
CA GLU A 38 7.39 16.43 -3.23
C GLU A 38 7.69 15.11 -3.96
N THR A 39 8.85 14.50 -3.69
CA THR A 39 9.29 13.26 -4.36
C THR A 39 9.22 12.02 -3.47
N ALA A 40 8.94 12.18 -2.17
CA ALA A 40 8.80 11.07 -1.21
C ALA A 40 7.75 10.03 -1.64
N SER A 41 6.61 10.47 -2.19
CA SER A 41 5.56 9.57 -2.71
C SER A 41 6.01 8.84 -3.99
N LEU A 42 6.84 9.47 -4.82
CA LEU A 42 7.39 8.85 -6.04
C LEU A 42 8.44 7.79 -5.70
N ARG A 43 9.19 8.00 -4.61
CA ARG A 43 10.21 7.06 -4.12
C ARG A 43 9.65 5.68 -3.84
N LEU A 44 8.61 5.61 -3.00
CA LEU A 44 8.05 4.34 -2.54
C LEU A 44 7.22 3.64 -3.64
N SER A 45 6.59 4.43 -4.51
CA SER A 45 5.70 3.90 -5.56
C SER A 45 6.45 3.53 -6.85
N TYR A 46 7.27 4.42 -7.40
CA TYR A 46 7.91 4.20 -8.71
C TYR A 46 9.33 3.65 -8.59
N VAL A 47 10.19 4.30 -7.77
CA VAL A 47 11.59 3.89 -7.65
C VAL A 47 11.68 2.50 -7.03
N LEU A 48 10.98 2.27 -5.92
CA LEU A 48 11.01 0.97 -5.27
C LEU A 48 10.35 -0.14 -6.10
N ALA A 49 9.27 0.15 -6.84
CA ALA A 49 8.68 -0.83 -7.75
C ALA A 49 9.63 -1.19 -8.90
N ALA A 50 10.34 -0.21 -9.47
CA ALA A 50 11.33 -0.45 -10.52
C ALA A 50 12.54 -1.25 -10.00
N TRP A 51 13.01 -0.94 -8.79
CA TRP A 51 14.07 -1.70 -8.13
C TRP A 51 13.61 -3.13 -7.80
N ALA A 52 12.38 -3.31 -7.30
CA ALA A 52 11.81 -4.62 -7.02
C ALA A 52 11.75 -5.50 -8.27
N ARG A 53 11.30 -4.94 -9.40
CA ARG A 53 11.34 -5.63 -10.71
C ARG A 53 12.76 -6.06 -11.08
N LEU A 54 13.75 -5.17 -10.94
CA LEU A 54 15.14 -5.54 -11.18
C LEU A 54 15.59 -6.66 -10.24
N ALA A 55 15.15 -6.68 -8.99
CA ALA A 55 15.47 -7.71 -8.02
C ALA A 55 14.83 -9.08 -8.31
N GLU A 56 13.78 -9.14 -9.15
CA GLU A 56 13.22 -10.41 -9.65
C GLU A 56 14.15 -11.07 -10.67
N GLU A 57 14.90 -10.27 -11.44
CA GLU A 57 15.75 -10.73 -12.55
C GLU A 57 17.25 -10.76 -12.20
N TYR A 58 17.68 -9.94 -11.25
CA TYR A 58 19.08 -9.70 -10.91
C TYR A 58 19.35 -9.87 -9.41
N LEU A 59 20.03 -10.96 -9.04
CA LEU A 59 20.31 -11.31 -7.64
C LEU A 59 21.02 -10.18 -6.84
N PRO A 60 22.03 -9.46 -7.37
CA PRO A 60 22.64 -8.35 -6.66
C PRO A 60 21.67 -7.21 -6.34
N ALA A 61 20.65 -6.95 -7.19
CA ALA A 61 19.62 -5.97 -6.86
C ALA A 61 18.74 -6.42 -5.69
N ARG A 62 18.40 -7.72 -5.63
CA ARG A 62 17.70 -8.30 -4.47
C ARG A 62 18.52 -8.20 -3.19
N GLN A 63 19.82 -8.52 -3.27
CA GLN A 63 20.74 -8.40 -2.13
C GLN A 63 20.85 -6.95 -1.64
N ALA A 64 20.86 -5.98 -2.55
CA ALA A 64 20.91 -4.57 -2.21
C ALA A 64 19.62 -4.09 -1.53
N LEU A 65 18.43 -4.53 -1.97
CA LEU A 65 17.16 -4.25 -1.26
C LEU A 65 17.14 -4.84 0.14
N VAL A 66 17.62 -6.08 0.31
CA VAL A 66 17.73 -6.72 1.63
C VAL A 66 18.68 -5.94 2.53
N ALA A 67 19.85 -5.55 2.03
CA ALA A 67 20.81 -4.76 2.78
C ALA A 67 20.24 -3.39 3.20
N GLU A 68 19.45 -2.77 2.33
CA GLU A 68 18.80 -1.48 2.60
C GLU A 68 17.72 -1.61 3.69
N ARG A 69 16.86 -2.63 3.61
CA ARG A 69 15.91 -2.97 4.67
C ARG A 69 16.62 -3.17 6.01
N ASP A 70 17.67 -3.98 6.02
CA ASP A 70 18.40 -4.33 7.25
C ASP A 70 19.07 -3.09 7.86
N ARG A 71 19.60 -2.20 7.03
CA ARG A 71 20.13 -0.89 7.43
C ARG A 71 19.07 -0.02 8.09
N LEU A 72 17.90 0.13 7.46
CA LEU A 72 16.79 0.93 8.01
C LEU A 72 16.25 0.34 9.32
N THR A 73 16.16 -0.99 9.40
CA THR A 73 15.74 -1.70 10.61
C THR A 73 16.71 -1.47 11.76
N ALA A 74 18.03 -1.58 11.51
CA ALA A 74 19.04 -1.30 12.51
C ALA A 74 18.97 0.17 13.01
N GLN A 75 18.70 1.12 12.11
CA GLN A 75 18.54 2.54 12.47
C GLN A 75 17.31 2.77 13.34
N LEU A 76 16.16 2.20 12.95
CA LEU A 76 14.92 2.31 13.70
C LEU A 76 15.05 1.73 15.11
N LEU A 77 15.66 0.54 15.24
CA LEU A 77 15.83 -0.11 16.54
C LEU A 77 16.89 0.56 17.42
N ALA A 78 17.90 1.22 16.83
CA ALA A 78 18.90 1.97 17.59
C ALA A 78 18.35 3.29 18.17
N ALA A 79 17.40 3.93 17.48
CA ALA A 79 16.77 5.19 17.91
C ALA A 79 15.25 5.16 17.63
N PRO A 80 14.46 4.44 18.45
CA PRO A 80 13.03 4.21 18.18
C PRO A 80 12.16 5.40 18.62
N THR A 81 12.48 6.58 18.08
CA THR A 81 11.76 7.84 18.34
C THR A 81 11.00 8.35 17.12
N ASP A 82 11.32 7.84 15.94
CA ASP A 82 10.70 8.23 14.67
C ASP A 82 10.07 7.01 13.99
N ALA A 83 8.81 7.15 13.57
CA ALA A 83 8.03 6.13 12.90
C ALA A 83 8.32 6.06 11.39
N ALA A 84 8.86 7.13 10.80
CA ALA A 84 9.01 7.25 9.36
C ALA A 84 9.75 6.07 8.70
N PRO A 85 10.88 5.56 9.26
CA PRO A 85 11.57 4.42 8.66
C PRO A 85 10.75 3.14 8.61
N PHE A 86 9.76 2.97 9.50
CA PHE A 86 8.93 1.77 9.53
C PHE A 86 8.12 1.61 8.23
N ASN A 87 7.61 2.72 7.68
CA ASN A 87 6.88 2.68 6.42
C ASN A 87 7.77 2.15 5.29
N ASP A 88 8.96 2.72 5.13
CA ASP A 88 9.92 2.29 4.10
C ASP A 88 10.27 0.80 4.22
N ILE A 89 10.56 0.34 5.44
CA ILE A 89 10.86 -1.07 5.72
C ILE A 89 9.68 -1.95 5.33
N SER A 90 8.45 -1.55 5.69
CA SER A 90 7.25 -2.32 5.38
C SER A 90 7.00 -2.46 3.87
N VAL A 91 7.22 -1.39 3.10
CA VAL A 91 7.07 -1.39 1.64
C VAL A 91 8.17 -2.23 0.99
N ILE A 92 9.42 -2.15 1.47
CA ILE A 92 10.51 -3.03 0.98
C ILE A 92 10.18 -4.50 1.27
N ASN A 93 9.68 -4.81 2.47
CA ASN A 93 9.27 -6.17 2.81
C ASN A 93 8.14 -6.69 1.92
N ASP A 94 7.13 -5.87 1.63
CA ASP A 94 6.05 -6.21 0.69
C ASP A 94 6.62 -6.57 -0.70
N LYS A 95 7.49 -5.71 -1.24
CA LYS A 95 8.15 -5.95 -2.54
C LYS A 95 9.07 -7.18 -2.55
N LEU A 96 9.68 -7.54 -1.42
CA LEU A 96 10.49 -8.74 -1.29
C LEU A 96 9.65 -10.02 -1.10
N GLY A 97 8.33 -9.89 -0.87
CA GLY A 97 7.44 -10.99 -0.51
C GLY A 97 7.65 -11.50 0.92
N ASP A 98 8.14 -10.64 1.82
CA ASP A 98 8.66 -10.99 3.14
C ASP A 98 7.94 -10.22 4.26
N LEU A 99 6.61 -10.28 4.26
CA LEU A 99 5.77 -9.63 5.29
C LEU A 99 6.06 -10.14 6.71
N GLN A 100 6.65 -11.32 6.85
CA GLN A 100 7.09 -11.85 8.13
C GLN A 100 8.14 -10.95 8.80
N ASN A 101 9.01 -10.29 8.03
CA ASN A 101 9.96 -9.32 8.59
C ASN A 101 9.27 -8.06 9.13
N THR A 102 8.19 -7.58 8.50
CA THR A 102 7.39 -6.48 9.04
C THR A 102 6.76 -6.86 10.38
N TYR A 103 6.22 -8.08 10.48
CA TYR A 103 5.67 -8.63 11.73
C TYR A 103 6.71 -8.65 12.86
N HIS A 104 7.88 -9.28 12.63
CA HIS A 104 8.93 -9.41 13.64
C HIS A 104 9.51 -8.06 14.05
N LEU A 105 9.64 -7.10 13.12
CA LEU A 105 10.07 -5.75 13.44
C LEU A 105 9.02 -5.05 14.33
N PHE A 106 7.74 -5.13 13.96
CA PHE A 106 6.67 -4.49 14.72
C PHE A 106 6.63 -4.96 16.18
N GLN A 107 6.85 -6.26 16.42
CA GLN A 107 6.90 -6.83 17.77
C GLN A 107 8.04 -6.30 18.65
N GLN A 108 9.09 -5.75 18.04
CA GLN A 108 10.25 -5.19 18.74
C GLN A 108 10.09 -3.69 19.06
N LEU A 109 9.07 -3.03 18.49
CA LEU A 109 8.89 -1.60 18.69
C LEU A 109 8.39 -1.26 20.10
N PRO A 110 8.84 -0.13 20.69
CA PRO A 110 8.21 0.41 21.89
C PRO A 110 6.72 0.69 21.67
N ALA A 111 5.90 0.54 22.72
CA ALA A 111 4.44 0.66 22.61
C ALA A 111 3.96 1.96 21.94
N ALA A 112 4.61 3.10 22.22
CA ALA A 112 4.28 4.38 21.61
C ALA A 112 4.47 4.37 20.08
N LEU A 113 5.57 3.77 19.62
CA LEU A 113 5.92 3.68 18.20
C LEU A 113 5.08 2.62 17.48
N ALA A 114 4.84 1.49 18.14
CA ALA A 114 3.92 0.47 17.66
C ALA A 114 2.51 1.05 17.45
N GLN A 115 2.02 1.89 18.36
CA GLN A 115 0.72 2.56 18.19
C GLN A 115 0.68 3.48 16.96
N GLN A 116 1.76 4.22 16.68
CA GLN A 116 1.85 5.12 15.53
C GLN A 116 1.90 4.36 14.20
N THR A 117 2.56 3.20 14.19
CA THR A 117 2.83 2.41 12.97
C THR A 117 1.85 1.27 12.76
N ALA A 118 0.92 1.03 13.69
CA ALA A 118 0.07 -0.15 13.67
C ALA A 118 -0.72 -0.31 12.38
N HIS A 119 -1.29 0.77 11.85
CA HIS A 119 -2.06 0.76 10.60
C HIS A 119 -1.24 0.19 9.42
N ILE A 120 0.07 0.46 9.39
CA ILE A 120 1.01 -0.06 8.38
C ILE A 120 1.29 -1.55 8.63
N ALA A 121 1.39 -1.96 9.89
CA ALA A 121 1.73 -3.34 10.26
C ALA A 121 0.56 -4.33 10.14
N LEU A 122 -0.69 -3.87 10.24
CA LEU A 122 -1.89 -4.72 10.29
C LEU A 122 -1.93 -5.82 9.21
N PRO A 123 -1.66 -5.55 7.92
CA PRO A 123 -1.62 -6.60 6.90
C PRO A 123 -0.61 -7.70 7.23
N ALA A 124 0.60 -7.33 7.66
CA ALA A 124 1.64 -8.29 8.04
C ALA A 124 1.25 -9.11 9.29
N LEU A 125 0.60 -8.49 10.27
CA LEU A 125 0.09 -9.19 11.46
C LEU A 125 -0.91 -10.28 11.05
N MET A 126 -1.85 -9.95 10.16
CA MET A 126 -2.90 -10.86 9.71
C MET A 126 -2.37 -11.97 8.80
N VAL A 127 -1.45 -11.66 7.88
CA VAL A 127 -0.77 -12.68 7.05
C VAL A 127 0.02 -13.67 7.91
N CYS A 128 0.63 -13.20 9.01
CA CYS A 128 1.30 -14.06 9.98
C CYS A 128 0.33 -14.79 10.95
N GLY A 129 -0.97 -14.55 10.85
CA GLY A 129 -2.01 -15.17 11.66
C GLY A 129 -2.19 -14.60 13.06
N ASP A 130 -1.52 -13.49 13.40
CA ASP A 130 -1.62 -12.85 14.71
C ASP A 130 -2.82 -11.89 14.78
N TYR A 131 -4.01 -12.45 14.55
CA TYR A 131 -5.28 -11.71 14.57
C TYR A 131 -5.59 -11.14 15.96
N ALA A 132 -5.08 -11.76 17.02
CA ALA A 132 -5.23 -11.25 18.38
C ALA A 132 -4.46 -9.93 18.55
N LEU A 133 -3.21 -9.85 18.07
CA LEU A 133 -2.45 -8.61 18.09
C LEU A 133 -3.06 -7.56 17.15
N ALA A 134 -3.46 -7.95 15.93
CA ALA A 134 -4.13 -7.05 14.99
C ALA A 134 -5.39 -6.43 15.60
N ARG A 135 -6.22 -7.24 16.29
CA ARG A 135 -7.43 -6.76 16.96
C ARG A 135 -7.17 -5.77 18.09
N ARG A 136 -6.00 -5.83 18.75
CA ARG A 136 -5.64 -4.84 19.77
C ARG A 136 -5.39 -3.45 19.19
N TYR A 137 -4.89 -3.39 17.96
CA TYR A 137 -4.61 -2.14 17.26
C TYR A 137 -5.75 -1.66 16.36
N LEU A 138 -6.70 -2.55 16.03
CA LEU A 138 -7.98 -2.20 15.40
C LEU A 138 -9.16 -2.73 16.24
N PRO A 139 -9.41 -2.16 17.43
CA PRO A 139 -10.38 -2.70 18.39
C PRO A 139 -11.83 -2.65 17.90
N ASP A 140 -12.17 -1.64 17.09
CA ASP A 140 -13.52 -1.35 16.60
C ASP A 140 -13.60 -1.37 15.05
N PRO A 141 -13.55 -2.55 14.41
CA PRO A 141 -13.50 -2.65 12.94
C PRO A 141 -14.74 -2.08 12.24
N GLU A 142 -15.93 -2.20 12.84
CA GLU A 142 -17.16 -1.61 12.29
C GLU A 142 -17.11 -0.07 12.31
N GLN A 143 -16.49 0.54 13.33
CA GLN A 143 -16.31 1.99 13.40
C GLN A 143 -15.28 2.47 12.38
N HIS A 144 -14.19 1.73 12.21
CA HIS A 144 -13.18 1.99 11.18
C HIS A 144 -13.81 1.97 9.78
N LEU A 145 -14.60 0.94 9.49
CA LEU A 145 -15.35 0.84 8.24
C LEU A 145 -16.29 2.03 8.02
N ALA A 146 -17.01 2.45 9.05
CA ALA A 146 -17.90 3.61 8.96
C ALA A 146 -17.15 4.92 8.69
N ALA A 147 -15.97 5.10 9.28
CA ALA A 147 -15.12 6.26 9.01
C ALA A 147 -14.58 6.24 7.57
N ALA A 148 -14.12 5.09 7.08
CA ALA A 148 -13.66 4.93 5.70
C ALA A 148 -14.79 5.22 4.68
N ALA A 149 -16.01 4.75 4.96
CA ALA A 149 -17.16 5.03 4.10
C ALA A 149 -17.54 6.52 4.12
N ALA A 150 -17.46 7.17 5.29
CA ALA A 150 -17.70 8.61 5.41
C ALA A 150 -16.68 9.42 4.59
N HIS A 151 -15.41 9.01 4.58
CA HIS A 151 -14.37 9.63 3.76
C HIS A 151 -14.67 9.52 2.26
N LEU A 152 -14.98 8.31 1.77
CA LEU A 152 -15.38 8.10 0.36
C LEU A 152 -16.59 8.98 -0.02
N ASN A 153 -17.58 9.07 0.86
CA ASN A 153 -18.77 9.90 0.62
C ASN A 153 -18.44 11.40 0.53
N GLU A 154 -17.48 11.88 1.35
CA GLU A 154 -17.02 13.27 1.33
C GLU A 154 -16.28 13.58 0.03
N GLN A 155 -15.30 12.75 -0.36
CA GLN A 155 -14.53 12.91 -1.59
C GLN A 155 -15.44 12.94 -2.83
N LYS A 156 -16.41 12.02 -2.89
CA LYS A 156 -17.34 11.91 -4.01
C LYS A 156 -18.17 13.16 -4.27
N SER A 157 -18.41 13.99 -3.25
CA SER A 157 -19.25 15.19 -3.36
C SER A 157 -18.70 16.22 -4.36
N HIS A 158 -17.43 16.10 -4.75
CA HIS A 158 -16.74 16.99 -5.68
C HIS A 158 -16.50 16.40 -7.08
N ILE A 159 -16.81 15.12 -7.29
CA ILE A 159 -16.41 14.38 -8.49
C ILE A 159 -17.49 14.41 -9.59
N ASN A 160 -17.11 14.87 -10.78
CA ASN A 160 -17.92 14.75 -12.00
C ASN A 160 -17.62 13.43 -12.75
N VAL A 161 -18.40 12.39 -12.48
CA VAL A 161 -18.21 11.04 -13.06
C VAL A 161 -18.45 10.96 -14.58
N LEU A 162 -18.98 12.03 -15.20
CA LEU A 162 -19.16 12.09 -16.65
C LEU A 162 -17.88 12.46 -17.39
N THR A 163 -16.84 12.90 -16.68
CA THR A 163 -15.51 13.11 -17.25
C THR A 163 -14.63 11.90 -17.01
N HIS A 164 -13.65 11.71 -17.89
CA HIS A 164 -12.64 10.68 -17.72
C HIS A 164 -11.88 10.84 -16.39
N GLU A 165 -11.43 12.06 -16.09
CA GLU A 165 -10.71 12.40 -14.86
C GLU A 165 -11.54 12.10 -13.61
N GLY A 166 -12.82 12.49 -13.60
CA GLY A 166 -13.69 12.22 -12.46
C GLY A 166 -14.02 10.74 -12.29
N MET A 167 -14.10 9.96 -13.37
CA MET A 167 -14.23 8.51 -13.25
C MET A 167 -12.95 7.87 -12.70
N ALA A 168 -11.77 8.33 -13.12
CA ALA A 168 -10.50 7.84 -12.62
C ALA A 168 -10.34 8.14 -11.12
N GLU A 169 -10.70 9.36 -10.70
CA GLU A 169 -10.72 9.76 -9.29
C GLU A 169 -11.70 8.90 -8.48
N LEU A 170 -12.91 8.65 -8.99
CA LEU A 170 -13.88 7.76 -8.34
C LEU A 170 -13.32 6.35 -8.12
N LEU A 171 -12.73 5.75 -9.16
CA LEU A 171 -12.21 4.40 -9.06
C LEU A 171 -11.03 4.32 -8.07
N ALA A 172 -10.17 5.34 -8.02
CA ALA A 172 -9.11 5.43 -7.04
C ALA A 172 -9.65 5.52 -5.60
N ASP A 173 -10.66 6.37 -5.36
CA ASP A 173 -11.29 6.49 -4.04
C ASP A 173 -12.01 5.20 -3.62
N VAL A 174 -12.69 4.54 -4.55
CA VAL A 174 -13.31 3.24 -4.31
C VAL A 174 -12.25 2.19 -3.99
N PHE A 175 -11.14 2.15 -4.72
CA PHE A 175 -10.04 1.22 -4.47
C PHE A 175 -9.44 1.41 -3.06
N ASN A 176 -9.22 2.66 -2.65
CA ASN A 176 -8.76 2.99 -1.30
C ASN A 176 -9.75 2.49 -0.24
N TYR A 177 -11.06 2.75 -0.44
CA TYR A 177 -12.08 2.27 0.47
C TYR A 177 -12.15 0.74 0.54
N ILE A 178 -12.05 0.05 -0.59
CA ILE A 178 -12.06 -1.42 -0.66
C ILE A 178 -10.87 -2.01 0.09
N THR A 179 -9.71 -1.36 0.07
CA THR A 179 -8.54 -1.79 0.84
C THR A 179 -8.86 -1.80 2.35
N GLU A 180 -9.57 -0.78 2.84
CA GLU A 180 -10.03 -0.71 4.23
C GLU A 180 -11.13 -1.74 4.54
N VAL A 181 -12.03 -2.01 3.59
CA VAL A 181 -13.05 -3.07 3.71
C VAL A 181 -12.39 -4.43 3.85
N ALA A 182 -11.43 -4.76 2.97
CA ALA A 182 -10.70 -6.02 3.00
C ALA A 182 -9.98 -6.20 4.35
N LEU A 183 -9.30 -5.16 4.85
CA LEU A 183 -8.65 -5.15 6.16
C LEU A 183 -9.62 -5.55 7.28
N VAL A 184 -10.82 -4.96 7.31
CA VAL A 184 -11.85 -5.24 8.33
C VAL A 184 -12.39 -6.66 8.20
N LEU A 185 -12.69 -7.11 6.98
CA LEU A 185 -13.24 -8.45 6.73
C LEU A 185 -12.23 -9.54 7.10
N ASP A 186 -10.96 -9.37 6.73
CA ASP A 186 -9.88 -10.30 7.05
C ASP A 186 -9.66 -10.40 8.56
N LEU A 187 -9.68 -9.27 9.26
CA LEU A 187 -9.55 -9.25 10.72
C LEU A 187 -10.70 -9.99 11.40
N LEU A 188 -11.95 -9.67 11.04
CA LEU A 188 -13.13 -10.28 11.65
C LEU A 188 -13.19 -11.79 11.38
N THR A 189 -12.91 -12.19 10.14
CA THR A 189 -12.88 -13.61 9.72
C THR A 189 -11.76 -14.35 10.43
N GLY A 190 -10.55 -13.78 10.52
CA GLY A 190 -9.41 -14.37 11.20
C GLY A 190 -9.57 -14.46 12.72
N CYS A 191 -10.35 -13.56 13.32
CA CYS A 191 -10.79 -13.69 14.71
C CYS A 191 -11.90 -14.76 14.91
N GLY A 192 -12.44 -15.32 13.82
CA GLY A 192 -13.54 -16.28 13.86
C GLY A 192 -14.93 -15.65 14.03
N ASP A 193 -15.05 -14.32 13.95
CA ASP A 193 -16.33 -13.59 14.06
C ASP A 193 -16.98 -13.44 12.67
N THR A 194 -17.35 -14.58 12.09
CA THR A 194 -17.93 -14.63 10.73
C THR A 194 -19.25 -13.88 10.64
N ALA A 195 -20.03 -13.82 11.73
CA ALA A 195 -21.28 -13.07 11.77
C ALA A 195 -21.02 -11.56 11.73
N ALA A 196 -19.99 -11.05 12.41
CA ALA A 196 -19.59 -9.66 12.26
C ALA A 196 -19.01 -9.37 10.87
N ALA A 197 -18.22 -10.30 10.30
CA ALA A 197 -17.68 -10.13 8.94
C ALA A 197 -18.81 -9.98 7.90
N GLU A 198 -19.86 -10.80 7.95
CA GLU A 198 -21.02 -10.66 7.05
C GLU A 198 -21.78 -9.35 7.27
N ARG A 199 -21.96 -8.92 8.52
CA ARG A 199 -22.56 -7.60 8.83
C ARG A 199 -21.72 -6.47 8.26
N ALA A 200 -20.40 -6.52 8.43
CA ALA A 200 -19.47 -5.54 7.90
C ALA A 200 -19.49 -5.53 6.36
N ARG A 201 -19.54 -6.69 5.69
CA ARG A 201 -19.66 -6.77 4.22
C ARG A 201 -20.92 -6.06 3.72
N GLN A 202 -22.06 -6.28 4.38
CA GLN A 202 -23.31 -5.60 4.02
C GLN A 202 -23.28 -4.10 4.34
N GLN A 203 -22.68 -3.71 5.47
CA GLN A 203 -22.49 -2.30 5.84
C GLN A 203 -21.59 -1.58 4.85
N ALA A 204 -20.53 -2.24 4.38
CA ALA A 204 -19.58 -1.66 3.44
C ALA A 204 -20.25 -1.11 2.18
N VAL A 205 -21.31 -1.78 1.70
CA VAL A 205 -22.12 -1.31 0.57
C VAL A 205 -23.14 -0.26 1.02
N ASN A 206 -23.86 -0.51 2.12
CA ASN A 206 -24.98 0.32 2.55
C ASN A 206 -24.58 1.73 3.02
N LEU A 207 -23.35 1.88 3.53
CA LEU A 207 -22.83 3.15 4.02
C LEU A 207 -22.39 4.10 2.89
N VAL A 208 -22.12 3.58 1.69
CA VAL A 208 -21.75 4.38 0.53
C VAL A 208 -23.01 5.02 -0.04
N GLN A 209 -23.06 6.35 -0.12
CA GLN A 209 -24.26 7.12 -0.45
C GLN A 209 -24.47 7.25 -1.97
N ALA A 210 -23.40 7.52 -2.70
CA ALA A 210 -23.46 7.70 -4.15
C ALA A 210 -23.73 6.37 -4.87
N PRO A 211 -24.73 6.31 -5.77
CA PRO A 211 -25.07 5.06 -6.47
C PRO A 211 -23.93 4.47 -7.28
N GLU A 212 -23.12 5.30 -7.94
CA GLU A 212 -22.00 4.87 -8.79
C GLU A 212 -20.89 4.25 -7.95
N ALA A 213 -20.48 4.93 -6.87
CA ALA A 213 -19.50 4.41 -5.92
C ALA A 213 -19.98 3.11 -5.27
N ARG A 214 -21.25 3.06 -4.86
CA ARG A 214 -21.87 1.87 -4.27
C ARG A 214 -21.87 0.69 -5.25
N ALA A 215 -22.13 0.93 -6.52
CA ALA A 215 -22.10 -0.10 -7.55
C ALA A 215 -20.69 -0.67 -7.74
N CYS A 216 -19.65 0.18 -7.77
CA CYS A 216 -18.26 -0.27 -7.83
C CYS A 216 -17.88 -1.09 -6.60
N VAL A 217 -18.24 -0.65 -5.39
CA VAL A 217 -17.98 -1.39 -4.15
C VAL A 217 -18.68 -2.76 -4.15
N GLN A 218 -19.94 -2.82 -4.58
CA GLN A 218 -20.68 -4.08 -4.68
C GLN A 218 -20.02 -5.03 -5.68
N ALA A 219 -19.64 -4.51 -6.86
CA ALA A 219 -18.99 -5.31 -7.90
C ALA A 219 -17.65 -5.89 -7.42
N GLU A 220 -16.84 -5.09 -6.74
CA GLU A 220 -15.58 -5.53 -6.15
C GLU A 220 -15.76 -6.63 -5.09
N LEU A 221 -16.77 -6.47 -4.21
CA LEU A 221 -17.05 -7.48 -3.20
C LEU A 221 -17.52 -8.80 -3.81
N ASP A 222 -18.30 -8.75 -4.90
CA ASP A 222 -18.82 -9.94 -5.58
C ASP A 222 -17.78 -10.61 -6.49
N ALA A 223 -16.87 -9.82 -7.06
CA ALA A 223 -15.77 -10.27 -7.90
C ALA A 223 -14.51 -9.43 -7.62
N PRO A 224 -13.64 -9.86 -6.69
CA PRO A 224 -12.41 -9.14 -6.36
C PRO A 224 -11.51 -8.91 -7.58
N GLY A 225 -10.98 -7.69 -7.71
CA GLY A 225 -10.17 -7.24 -8.86
C GLY A 225 -10.93 -6.36 -9.86
N THR A 226 -12.27 -6.33 -9.81
CA THR A 226 -13.11 -5.60 -10.78
C THR A 226 -12.78 -4.09 -10.84
N THR A 227 -12.47 -3.47 -9.71
CA THR A 227 -12.11 -2.04 -9.63
C THR A 227 -10.79 -1.77 -10.32
N LEU A 228 -9.80 -2.63 -10.11
CA LEU A 228 -8.49 -2.50 -10.74
C LEU A 228 -8.59 -2.72 -12.25
N ASP A 229 -9.36 -3.72 -12.69
CA ASP A 229 -9.63 -3.95 -14.11
C ASP A 229 -10.29 -2.73 -14.76
N ALA A 230 -11.29 -2.14 -14.10
CA ALA A 230 -11.94 -0.91 -14.57
C ALA A 230 -10.97 0.28 -14.67
N MET A 231 -10.04 0.43 -13.72
CA MET A 231 -9.00 1.46 -13.77
C MET A 231 -8.07 1.26 -14.98
N VAL A 232 -7.66 0.03 -15.25
CA VAL A 232 -6.79 -0.32 -16.39
C VAL A 232 -7.52 -0.09 -17.72
N GLU A 233 -8.78 -0.52 -17.84
CA GLU A 233 -9.60 -0.29 -19.04
C GLU A 233 -9.77 1.21 -19.32
N LEU A 234 -10.06 1.98 -18.27
CA LEU A 234 -10.19 3.43 -18.35
C LEU A 234 -8.88 4.05 -18.85
N GLN A 235 -7.73 3.70 -18.27
CA GLN A 235 -6.42 4.20 -18.70
C GLN A 235 -6.12 3.87 -20.18
N ASN A 236 -6.47 2.66 -20.63
CA ASN A 236 -6.26 2.24 -22.02
C ASN A 236 -7.20 2.95 -23.01
N SER A 237 -8.36 3.44 -22.56
CA SER A 237 -9.30 4.17 -23.42
C SER A 237 -8.83 5.58 -23.81
N VAL A 238 -7.85 6.15 -23.09
CA VAL A 238 -7.25 7.46 -23.39
C VAL A 238 -6.10 7.35 -24.36
N THR A 239 -5.43 6.20 -24.39
CA THR A 239 -4.25 5.95 -25.21
C THR A 239 -4.58 5.38 -26.60
N ALA A 240 -5.85 5.04 -26.86
CA ALA A 240 -6.38 4.56 -28.13
C ALA A 240 -7.00 5.69 -28.98
#